data_AF-A0A453I1I1-F1
#
_entry.id   AF-A0A453I1I1-F1
#
_cell.length_a   1.000
_cell.length_b   1.000
_cell.length_c   1.000
_cell.angle_alpha   90.00
_cell.angle_beta   90.00
_cell.angle_gamma   90.00
#
_symmetry.space_group_name_H-M   'P 1'
#
loop_
_entity.id
_entity.type
_entity.pdbx_description
1 polymer ?
#
loop_
_entity_poly.entity_id
_entity_poly.type
_entity_poly.pdbx_seq_one_letter_code
_entity_poly.pdbx_strand_id
1 'polypeptide(L)'
;SAQGGLRVYVCEHDTNPPEGQVIETDTTNILIRHLQLKKKDSEAKDAGSRTPGESGKGKRCAARSLGVQKSSKKPNLGSSSGLPSSDEAISGFSQHTLQSFTVERLRALLRQRGLTTKGKKDELITRLREAQS
;
A
#
# COMPACT_ATOMS: atom_id res chain seq x y z
N SER A 1 -22.12 -19.22 37.80
CA SER A 1 -21.15 -19.89 36.90
C SER A 1 -20.52 -18.82 36.03
N ALA A 2 -19.21 -18.55 36.18
CA ALA A 2 -18.56 -17.36 35.61
C ALA A 2 -18.34 -17.53 34.10
N GLN A 3 -19.16 -16.86 33.29
CA GLN A 3 -19.04 -16.82 31.83
C GLN A 3 -18.42 -15.49 31.42
N GLY A 4 -17.09 -15.43 31.42
CA GLY A 4 -16.35 -14.22 31.04
C GLY A 4 -14.86 -14.45 30.81
N GLY A 5 -14.43 -15.70 30.58
CA GLY A 5 -13.02 -16.02 30.34
C GLY A 5 -12.56 -15.54 28.97
N LEU A 6 -11.40 -14.88 28.93
CA LEU A 6 -10.72 -14.50 27.68
C LEU A 6 -10.48 -15.76 26.84
N ARG A 7 -10.96 -15.75 25.59
CA ARG A 7 -10.67 -16.82 24.64
C ARG A 7 -9.19 -16.77 24.29
N VAL A 8 -8.49 -17.87 24.55
CA VAL A 8 -7.09 -18.05 24.15
C VAL A 8 -7.03 -18.07 22.63
N TYR A 9 -6.34 -17.08 22.05
CA TYR A 9 -6.02 -17.08 20.63
C TYR A 9 -4.79 -17.95 20.40
N VAL A 10 -4.92 -18.92 19.50
CA VAL A 10 -3.82 -19.80 19.07
C VAL A 10 -3.59 -19.53 17.59
N CYS A 11 -2.39 -19.10 17.22
CA CYS A 11 -2.00 -18.97 15.82
C CYS A 11 -1.86 -20.34 15.18
N GLU A 12 -2.47 -20.52 14.00
CA GLU A 12 -2.32 -21.73 13.17
C GLU A 12 -1.07 -21.68 12.27
N HIS A 13 -0.40 -20.52 12.21
CA HIS A 13 0.77 -20.27 11.38
C HIS A 13 2.00 -20.01 12.23
N ASP A 14 3.16 -20.32 11.68
CA ASP A 14 4.43 -19.99 12.32
C ASP A 14 4.55 -18.47 12.52
N THR A 15 4.93 -18.07 13.73
CA THR A 15 5.14 -16.67 14.12
C THR A 15 6.62 -16.33 14.24
N ASN A 16 7.50 -17.26 13.85
CA ASN A 16 8.91 -16.98 13.71
C ASN A 16 9.14 -15.85 12.70
N PRO A 17 10.16 -15.00 12.93
CA PRO A 17 10.54 -13.98 11.97
C PRO A 17 10.93 -14.63 10.62
N PRO A 18 10.67 -13.96 9.49
CA PRO A 18 11.13 -14.38 8.17
C PRO A 18 12.63 -14.73 8.14
N GLU A 19 12.96 -15.77 7.38
CA GLU A 19 14.34 -16.22 7.21
C GLU A 19 15.23 -15.11 6.63
N GLY A 20 16.39 -14.89 7.24
CA GLY A 20 17.34 -13.85 6.83
C GLY A 20 16.99 -12.43 7.27
N GLN A 21 15.94 -12.21 8.07
CA GLN A 21 15.66 -10.87 8.59
C GLN A 21 16.70 -10.45 9.64
N VAL A 22 17.50 -9.44 9.29
CA VAL A 22 18.46 -8.81 10.20
C VAL A 22 17.95 -7.44 10.62
N ILE A 23 17.90 -7.18 11.92
CA ILE A 23 17.57 -5.86 12.49
C ILE A 23 18.85 -5.29 13.08
N GLU A 24 19.48 -4.37 12.36
CA GLU A 24 20.65 -3.63 12.84
C GLU A 24 20.24 -2.24 13.31
N THR A 25 20.74 -1.84 14.47
CA THR A 25 20.57 -0.48 14.98
C THR A 25 21.84 0.30 14.73
N ASP A 26 21.73 1.42 14.01
CA ASP A 26 22.84 2.37 13.90
C ASP A 26 23.11 2.96 15.30
N THR A 27 24.30 2.67 15.84
CA THR A 27 24.73 3.16 17.15
C THR A 27 25.05 4.66 17.15
N THR A 28 25.14 5.27 15.97
CA THR A 28 25.49 6.68 15.81
C THR A 28 24.32 7.57 16.21
N ASN A 29 24.58 8.57 17.05
CA ASN A 29 23.57 9.57 17.39
C ASN A 29 23.02 10.23 16.11
N ILE A 30 21.70 10.39 16.04
CA ILE A 30 20.99 10.93 14.87
C ILE A 30 21.55 12.27 14.37
N LEU A 31 22.04 13.13 15.28
CA LEU A 31 22.61 14.44 14.94
C LEU A 31 23.93 14.26 14.20
N ILE A 32 24.79 13.38 14.70
CA ILE A 32 26.10 13.09 14.11
C ILE A 32 25.89 12.48 12.72
N ARG A 33 25.00 11.50 12.58
CA ARG A 33 24.64 10.89 11.29
C ARG A 33 24.15 11.95 10.29
N HIS A 34 23.24 12.84 10.71
CA HIS A 34 22.73 13.90 9.85
C HIS A 34 23.82 14.86 9.37
N LEU A 35 24.70 15.31 10.27
CA LEU A 35 25.81 16.20 9.93
C LEU A 35 26.81 15.54 8.99
N GLN A 36 27.12 14.25 9.19
CA GLN A 36 28.00 13.49 8.31
C GLN A 36 27.42 13.30 6.91
N LEU A 37 26.10 13.05 6.79
CA LEU A 37 25.42 12.97 5.49
C LEU A 37 25.48 14.31 4.77
N LYS A 38 25.14 15.41 5.47
CA LYS A 38 25.19 16.76 4.90
C LYS A 38 26.60 17.17 4.45
N LYS A 39 27.64 16.73 5.17
CA LYS A 39 29.04 16.93 4.76
C LYS A 39 29.36 16.19 3.45
N LYS A 40 28.98 14.92 3.33
CA LYS A 40 29.19 14.15 2.09
C LYS A 40 28.46 14.75 0.88
N ASP A 41 27.24 15.24 1.08
CA ASP A 41 26.45 15.90 0.02
C ASP A 41 27.03 17.26 -0.41
N SER A 42 27.71 17.96 0.50
CA SER A 42 28.37 19.24 0.17
C SER A 42 29.73 19.04 -0.50
N GLU A 43 30.49 18.03 -0.11
CA GLU A 43 31.71 17.63 -0.84
C GLU A 43 31.41 17.10 -2.25
N ALA A 44 30.25 16.46 -2.46
CA ALA A 44 29.79 16.05 -3.79
C ALA A 44 29.32 17.22 -4.69
N LYS A 45 29.12 18.43 -4.15
CA LYS A 45 28.68 19.62 -4.90
C LYS A 45 29.79 20.63 -5.20
N ASP A 46 31.04 20.37 -4.81
CA ASP A 46 32.16 21.28 -5.06
C ASP A 46 32.68 21.26 -6.52
N ALA A 47 32.07 20.47 -7.41
CA ALA A 47 32.30 20.54 -8.86
C ALA A 47 31.19 21.26 -9.64
N GLY A 48 30.14 21.78 -9.00
CA GLY A 48 28.93 22.21 -9.70
C GLY A 48 28.23 23.43 -9.12
N SER A 49 28.75 24.60 -9.46
CA SER A 49 28.04 25.89 -9.56
C SER A 49 27.43 26.47 -8.27
N ARG A 50 28.05 27.57 -7.82
CA ARG A 50 27.38 28.62 -7.06
C ARG A 50 26.22 29.19 -7.88
N THR A 51 24.97 28.98 -7.45
CA THR A 51 23.91 29.97 -7.68
C THR A 51 23.45 30.53 -6.35
N PRO A 52 23.52 31.86 -6.16
CA PRO A 52 23.06 32.50 -4.94
C PRO A 52 21.54 32.63 -4.96
N GLY A 53 20.89 32.13 -3.90
CA GLY A 53 19.54 32.54 -3.53
C GLY A 53 18.48 31.48 -3.72
N GLU A 54 18.17 30.74 -2.65
CA GLU A 54 16.79 30.57 -2.21
C GLU A 54 16.75 30.28 -0.70
N SER A 55 17.07 31.32 0.08
CA SER A 55 16.52 31.46 1.43
C SER A 55 15.02 31.72 1.28
N GLY A 56 14.20 30.95 1.98
CA GLY A 56 12.75 30.89 1.74
C GLY A 56 12.00 32.21 1.80
N LYS A 57 10.90 32.29 1.04
CA LYS A 57 9.74 33.13 1.34
C LYS A 57 8.60 32.72 0.41
N GLY A 58 7.51 32.19 0.95
CA GLY A 58 6.27 32.03 0.18
C GLY A 58 5.88 33.36 -0.47
N LYS A 59 5.52 33.33 -1.76
CA LYS A 59 4.80 34.39 -2.49
C LYS A 59 4.32 33.83 -3.85
N ARG A 60 3.02 33.91 -4.06
CA ARG A 60 2.27 33.42 -5.24
C ARG A 60 2.59 34.28 -6.47
N CYS A 61 2.83 33.66 -7.63
CA CYS A 61 2.80 34.36 -8.92
C CYS A 61 1.66 33.82 -9.79
N ALA A 62 0.71 34.70 -10.10
CA ALA A 62 -0.47 34.43 -10.90
C ALA A 62 -0.20 34.74 -12.38
N ALA A 63 -0.30 33.73 -13.24
CA ALA A 63 -0.40 33.93 -14.68
C ALA A 63 -1.84 33.59 -15.12
N ARG A 64 -2.55 34.60 -15.63
CA ARG A 64 -3.87 34.43 -16.25
C ARG A 64 -3.68 33.81 -17.63
N SER A 65 -4.30 32.65 -17.86
CA SER A 65 -4.52 32.11 -19.20
C SER A 65 -6.03 32.07 -19.45
N LEU A 66 -6.50 32.85 -20.43
CA LEU A 66 -7.85 32.78 -20.95
C LEU A 66 -7.84 31.78 -22.11
N GLY A 67 -8.55 30.68 -21.96
CA GLY A 67 -8.63 29.60 -22.95
C GLY A 67 -9.84 28.70 -22.69
N VAL A 68 -10.96 29.15 -23.25
CA VAL A 68 -12.29 28.53 -23.45
C VAL A 68 -12.32 26.98 -23.60
N GLN A 69 -13.01 26.36 -22.64
CA GLN A 69 -14.06 25.30 -22.78
C GLN A 69 -13.72 23.79 -22.78
N LYS A 70 -14.47 23.12 -21.88
CA LYS A 70 -15.02 21.74 -21.86
C LYS A 70 -14.09 20.56 -21.52
N SER A 71 -14.32 19.95 -20.35
CA SER A 71 -15.04 18.66 -20.24
C SER A 71 -14.85 18.05 -18.84
N SER A 72 -15.95 17.62 -18.24
CA SER A 72 -16.03 16.97 -16.94
C SER A 72 -15.16 15.72 -16.86
N LYS A 73 -14.18 15.69 -15.94
CA LYS A 73 -13.69 14.45 -15.31
C LYS A 73 -12.81 14.78 -14.10
N LYS A 74 -13.27 14.36 -12.91
CA LYS A 74 -12.50 14.39 -11.66
C LYS A 74 -11.28 13.47 -11.79
N PRO A 75 -10.04 13.93 -11.54
CA PRO A 75 -8.92 13.03 -11.36
C PRO A 75 -8.94 12.47 -9.94
N ASN A 76 -9.23 11.18 -9.80
CA ASN A 76 -8.91 10.44 -8.58
C ASN A 76 -7.50 9.86 -8.77
N LEU A 77 -6.48 10.54 -8.25
CA LEU A 77 -5.14 9.99 -8.13
C LEU A 77 -5.13 9.02 -6.94
N GLY A 78 -5.72 7.84 -7.16
CA GLY A 78 -5.42 6.64 -6.39
C GLY A 78 -4.31 5.91 -7.12
N SER A 79 -3.06 6.16 -6.72
CA SER A 79 -1.89 5.45 -7.23
C SER A 79 -2.06 3.95 -6.98
N SER A 80 -2.28 3.21 -8.05
CA SER A 80 -2.17 1.76 -8.11
C SER A 80 -0.71 1.37 -7.89
N SER A 81 -0.44 0.70 -6.77
CA SER A 81 0.76 -0.12 -6.61
C SER A 81 0.35 -1.43 -5.94
N GLY A 82 0.71 -2.55 -6.57
CA GLY A 82 0.35 -3.89 -6.11
C GLY A 82 -0.53 -4.68 -7.07
N LEU A 83 -0.12 -4.73 -8.34
CA LEU A 83 -0.45 -5.88 -9.19
C LEU A 83 0.33 -7.08 -8.62
N PRO A 84 -0.32 -8.22 -8.37
CA PRO A 84 0.25 -9.46 -8.86
C PRO A 84 -0.56 -9.84 -10.09
N SER A 85 0.07 -9.57 -11.24
CA SER A 85 -0.18 -10.31 -12.46
C SER A 85 0.33 -11.72 -12.23
N SER A 86 -0.45 -12.54 -11.54
CA SER A 86 -0.40 -13.98 -11.72
C SER A 86 -1.63 -14.31 -12.54
N ASP A 87 -1.40 -14.65 -13.80
CA ASP A 87 -2.16 -15.66 -14.51
C ASP A 87 -2.27 -16.88 -13.57
N GLU A 88 -3.22 -16.84 -12.64
CA GLU A 88 -3.54 -18.00 -11.83
C GLU A 88 -4.62 -18.77 -12.56
N ALA A 89 -4.17 -19.94 -13.01
CA ALA A 89 -4.91 -20.90 -13.76
C ALA A 89 -6.29 -21.16 -13.14
N ILE A 90 -7.17 -21.67 -13.98
CA ILE A 90 -8.57 -22.00 -13.72
C ILE A 90 -8.64 -23.25 -12.80
N SER A 91 -7.98 -23.20 -11.65
CA SER A 91 -8.01 -24.20 -10.60
C SER A 91 -8.60 -23.55 -9.35
N GLY A 92 -9.68 -24.13 -8.82
CA GLY A 92 -10.53 -23.53 -7.80
C GLY A 92 -9.75 -22.92 -6.63
N PHE A 93 -10.20 -21.76 -6.14
CA PHE A 93 -9.59 -21.13 -4.99
C PHE A 93 -9.85 -22.00 -3.74
N SER A 94 -8.79 -22.32 -3.00
CA SER A 94 -8.94 -22.95 -1.69
C SER A 94 -9.64 -22.00 -0.71
N GLN A 95 -10.27 -22.55 0.33
CA GLN A 95 -10.95 -21.73 1.36
C GLN A 95 -9.99 -20.73 2.03
N HIS A 96 -8.76 -21.16 2.30
CA HIS A 96 -7.74 -20.30 2.91
C HIS A 96 -7.28 -19.19 1.95
N THR A 97 -7.16 -19.49 0.65
CA THR A 97 -6.84 -18.49 -0.39
C THR A 97 -7.91 -17.41 -0.50
N LEU A 98 -9.20 -17.76 -0.37
CA LEU A 98 -10.28 -16.77 -0.39
C LEU A 98 -10.31 -15.92 0.89
N GLN A 99 -9.92 -16.49 2.03
CA GLN A 99 -9.85 -15.76 3.29
C GLN A 99 -8.72 -14.73 3.31
N SER A 100 -7.60 -14.98 2.62
CA SER A 100 -6.49 -14.03 2.51
C SER A 100 -6.81 -12.84 1.61
N PHE A 101 -7.80 -12.95 0.72
CA PHE A 101 -8.21 -11.83 -0.14
C PHE A 101 -8.92 -10.71 0.63
N THR A 102 -8.71 -9.48 0.15
CA THR A 102 -9.45 -8.30 0.63
C THR A 102 -10.89 -8.33 0.12
N VAL A 103 -11.78 -7.61 0.81
CA VAL A 103 -13.20 -7.49 0.40
C VAL A 103 -13.31 -6.90 -1.01
N GLU A 104 -12.44 -5.96 -1.38
CA GLU A 104 -12.40 -5.39 -2.73
C GLU A 104 -12.07 -6.44 -3.79
N ARG A 105 -11.05 -7.28 -3.54
CA ARG A 105 -10.69 -8.37 -4.45
C ARG A 105 -11.80 -9.40 -4.57
N LEU A 106 -12.43 -9.78 -3.45
CA LEU A 106 -13.59 -10.70 -3.45
C LEU A 106 -14.77 -10.14 -4.25
N ARG A 107 -15.09 -8.85 -4.08
CA ARG A 107 -16.14 -8.19 -4.87
C ARG A 107 -15.79 -8.10 -6.36
N ALA A 108 -14.52 -7.88 -6.70
CA ALA A 108 -14.08 -7.86 -8.09
C ALA A 108 -14.28 -9.22 -8.77
N LEU A 109 -13.90 -10.31 -8.08
CA LEU A 109 -14.10 -11.69 -8.56
C LEU A 109 -15.58 -12.03 -8.73
N LEU A 110 -16.43 -11.64 -7.78
CA LEU A 110 -17.88 -11.82 -7.89
C LEU A 110 -18.46 -11.03 -9.07
N ARG A 111 -18.04 -9.78 -9.26
CA ARG A 111 -18.49 -8.95 -10.39
C ARG A 111 -18.05 -9.53 -11.74
N GLN A 112 -16.84 -10.06 -11.82
CA GLN A 112 -16.32 -10.73 -13.03
C GLN A 112 -17.16 -11.95 -13.41
N ARG A 113 -17.72 -12.65 -12.41
CA ARG A 113 -18.61 -13.81 -12.59
C ARG A 113 -20.10 -13.44 -12.66
N GLY A 114 -20.44 -12.14 -12.66
CA GLY A 114 -21.84 -11.69 -12.68
C GLY A 114 -22.63 -11.97 -11.40
N LEU A 115 -21.95 -12.26 -10.29
CA LEU A 115 -22.56 -12.58 -9.00
C LEU A 115 -22.75 -11.34 -8.12
N THR A 116 -23.68 -11.43 -7.17
CA THR A 116 -23.97 -10.33 -6.24
C THR A 116 -22.76 -10.02 -5.34
N THR A 117 -22.45 -8.73 -5.18
CA THR A 117 -21.32 -8.22 -4.38
C THR A 117 -21.72 -7.69 -3.00
N LYS A 118 -22.96 -7.97 -2.59
CA LYS A 118 -23.53 -7.55 -1.31
C LYS A 118 -23.29 -8.62 -0.24
N GLY A 119 -23.17 -8.16 1.00
CA GLY A 119 -22.93 -9.02 2.17
C GLY A 119 -21.64 -8.73 2.93
N LYS A 120 -21.45 -9.46 4.03
CA LYS A 120 -20.20 -9.51 4.82
C LYS A 120 -19.12 -10.32 4.09
N LYS A 121 -17.86 -10.21 4.51
CA LYS A 121 -16.71 -10.89 3.86
C LYS A 121 -16.95 -12.41 3.70
N ASP A 122 -17.47 -13.05 4.74
CA ASP A 122 -17.73 -14.51 4.72
C ASP A 122 -18.80 -14.89 3.68
N GLU A 123 -19.85 -14.09 3.54
CA GLU A 123 -20.90 -14.31 2.52
C GLU A 123 -20.32 -14.19 1.10
N LEU A 124 -19.36 -13.29 0.88
CA LEU A 124 -18.69 -13.15 -0.42
C LEU A 124 -17.80 -14.37 -0.71
N ILE A 125 -17.10 -14.88 0.31
CA ILE A 125 -16.24 -16.07 0.19
C ILE A 125 -17.09 -17.30 -0.10
N THR A 126 -18.17 -17.53 0.67
CA THR A 126 -19.09 -18.66 0.46
C THR A 126 -19.64 -18.66 -0.97
N ARG A 127 -20.11 -17.51 -1.45
CA ARG A 127 -20.65 -17.37 -2.81
C ARG A 127 -19.61 -17.65 -3.90
N LEU A 128 -18.35 -17.24 -3.68
CA LEU A 128 -17.27 -17.55 -4.61
C LEU A 128 -16.95 -19.04 -4.64
N ARG A 129 -17.04 -19.75 -3.51
CA ARG A 129 -16.84 -21.21 -3.46
C ARG A 129 -17.98 -21.97 -4.12
N GLU A 130 -19.22 -21.61 -3.81
CA GLU A 130 -20.41 -22.23 -4.43
C GLU A 130 -20.39 -22.10 -5.95
N ALA A 131 -19.88 -20.99 -6.47
CA ALA A 131 -19.73 -20.77 -7.92
C ALA A 131 -18.48 -21.44 -8.52
N GLN A 132 -17.69 -22.18 -7.74
CA GLN A 132 -16.53 -22.95 -8.20
C GLN A 132 -16.74 -24.47 -8.12
N SER A 133 -17.68 -24.91 -7.29
CA SER A 133 -18.18 -26.30 -7.25
C SER A 133 -19.10 -26.58 -8.43
#